data_AF-A0AAF0MCR5-F1
#
_entry.id   AF-A0AAF0MCR5-F1
#
_cell.length_a   1.000
_cell.length_b   1.000
_cell.length_c   1.000
_cell.angle_alpha   90.00
_cell.angle_beta   90.00
_cell.angle_gamma   90.00
#
_symmetry.space_group_name_H-M   'P 1'
#
loop_
_entity.id
_entity.type
_entity.pdbx_description
1 polymer ?
#
loop_
_entity_poly.entity_id
_entity_poly.type
_entity_poly.pdbx_seq_one_letter_code
_entity_poly.pdbx_strand_id
1 'polypeptide(L)'
;MIRHRAILAVATAGALVLGVPTAASARTWWGWDGERRWHNAPVNPTPTPAPDETETPAPTDEWTPDTEPEQDSAPIEDSAPVAEPAPDAEAEPEAAPEAEASPADLSAIAPDASFVEDFTTNAVTGLVQSLYPQSWQPYPDGTSGIYAPSKTVSVHDGVMDVALGTGAGAAGTFGSSDGAWDHVGGSFSVRAKATGGDGNGAAFMLWPTSNVWADGEIDFPEGNFEDSPSVFHHSMTPGKEAERVQLGTGVSWRDWHTYKVDWVPGESVTYSVDGKVLGTVTHDVPTTPHRFMFQVGNWGEQGNLLIDWVSTTE
;
A
#
# COMPACT_ATOMS: atom_id res chain seq x y z
N MET A 1 70.86 -13.62 -17.95
CA MET A 1 70.09 -14.19 -19.09
C MET A 1 69.24 -15.34 -18.57
N ILE A 2 67.99 -15.09 -18.20
CA ILE A 2 67.03 -16.12 -17.78
C ILE A 2 65.69 -15.78 -18.46
N ARG A 3 65.22 -16.71 -19.29
CA ARG A 3 64.05 -16.57 -20.16
C ARG A 3 62.76 -16.71 -19.33
N HIS A 4 61.92 -15.69 -19.35
CA HIS A 4 60.56 -15.79 -18.81
C HIS A 4 59.67 -16.47 -19.85
N ARG A 5 59.05 -17.60 -19.47
CA ARG A 5 57.96 -18.22 -20.22
C ARG A 5 56.67 -17.52 -19.82
N ALA A 6 56.03 -16.82 -20.75
CA ALA A 6 54.68 -16.32 -20.58
C ALA A 6 53.70 -17.49 -20.67
N ILE A 7 52.92 -17.72 -19.61
CA ILE A 7 51.73 -18.56 -19.64
C ILE A 7 50.57 -17.64 -19.98
N LEU A 8 50.02 -17.80 -21.18
CA LEU A 8 48.83 -17.11 -21.64
C LEU A 8 47.62 -17.81 -21.00
N ALA A 9 47.07 -17.24 -19.93
CA ALA A 9 45.77 -17.64 -19.41
C ALA A 9 44.69 -16.97 -20.27
N VAL A 10 44.04 -17.76 -21.12
CA VAL A 10 42.86 -17.33 -21.86
C VAL A 10 41.70 -17.26 -20.88
N ALA A 11 41.37 -16.05 -20.41
CA ALA A 11 40.13 -15.79 -19.72
C ALA A 11 39.02 -15.68 -20.78
N THR A 12 38.29 -16.77 -21.00
CA THR A 12 37.01 -16.74 -21.71
C THR A 12 36.02 -15.94 -20.85
N ALA A 13 35.79 -14.68 -21.23
CA ALA A 13 34.67 -13.88 -20.75
C ALA A 13 33.37 -14.47 -21.33
N GLY A 14 32.81 -15.46 -20.64
CA GLY A 14 31.43 -15.85 -20.84
C GLY A 14 30.53 -14.78 -20.24
N ALA A 15 29.99 -13.90 -21.08
CA ALA A 15 28.91 -13.00 -20.71
C ALA A 15 27.65 -13.86 -20.45
N LEU A 16 27.52 -14.33 -19.21
CA LEU A 16 26.26 -14.87 -18.72
C LEU A 16 25.39 -13.65 -18.39
N VAL A 17 24.48 -13.32 -19.32
CA VAL A 17 23.37 -12.40 -19.03
C VAL A 17 22.46 -13.14 -18.05
N LEU A 18 22.78 -13.02 -16.77
CA LEU A 18 21.84 -13.33 -15.69
C LEU A 18 20.78 -12.24 -15.76
N GLY A 19 19.66 -12.55 -16.41
CA GLY A 19 18.45 -11.76 -16.25
C GLY A 19 18.09 -11.81 -14.79
N VAL A 20 18.32 -10.72 -14.07
CA VAL A 20 17.74 -10.50 -12.75
C VAL A 20 16.24 -10.52 -12.98
N PRO A 21 15.46 -11.45 -12.40
CA PRO A 21 14.03 -11.29 -12.34
C PRO A 21 13.80 -10.10 -11.41
N THR A 22 13.80 -8.90 -11.98
CA THR A 22 13.16 -7.75 -11.35
C THR A 22 11.71 -8.17 -11.14
N ALA A 23 11.16 -7.92 -9.95
CA ALA A 23 9.72 -7.93 -9.66
C ALA A 23 8.97 -7.58 -10.96
N ALA A 24 8.15 -8.52 -11.43
CA ALA A 24 7.59 -8.50 -12.77
C ALA A 24 7.13 -7.08 -13.10
N SER A 25 7.62 -6.54 -14.22
CA SER A 25 7.46 -5.15 -14.65
C SER A 25 6.17 -4.53 -14.11
N ALA A 26 6.28 -3.47 -13.30
CA ALA A 26 5.16 -2.80 -12.62
C ALA A 26 3.92 -2.54 -13.51
N ARG A 27 4.07 -2.55 -14.84
CA ARG A 27 2.97 -2.51 -15.82
C ARG A 27 1.97 -3.67 -15.71
N THR A 28 2.40 -4.89 -15.38
CA THR A 28 1.50 -6.06 -15.28
C THR A 28 0.90 -6.22 -13.89
N TRP A 29 1.52 -5.63 -12.87
CA TRP A 29 1.12 -5.77 -11.46
C TRP A 29 -0.18 -5.01 -11.14
N TRP A 30 -0.36 -3.82 -11.69
CA TRP A 30 -1.49 -2.95 -11.36
C TRP A 30 -2.66 -3.02 -12.35
N GLY A 31 -2.71 -4.05 -13.20
CA GLY A 31 -3.85 -4.29 -14.11
C GLY A 31 -4.14 -3.18 -15.13
N TRP A 32 -3.19 -2.29 -15.44
CA TRP A 32 -3.41 -1.20 -16.39
C TRP A 32 -3.27 -1.68 -17.84
N ASP A 33 -4.33 -2.31 -18.36
CA ASP A 33 -4.50 -2.59 -19.79
C ASP A 33 -5.45 -1.59 -20.46
N GLY A 34 -5.30 -0.27 -20.18
CA GLY A 34 -5.80 0.83 -21.04
C GLY A 34 -7.29 0.89 -21.42
N GLU A 35 -8.13 -0.05 -21.00
CA GLU A 35 -9.54 -0.15 -21.35
C GLU A 35 -10.37 -0.17 -20.06
N ARG A 36 -11.15 0.90 -19.87
CA ARG A 36 -12.09 1.04 -18.75
C ARG A 36 -13.09 -0.12 -18.77
N ARG A 37 -12.94 -1.08 -17.86
CA ARG A 37 -14.03 -1.95 -17.42
C ARG A 37 -14.08 -1.98 -15.90
N TRP A 38 -15.14 -1.37 -15.38
CA TRP A 38 -15.58 -1.49 -14.00
C TRP A 38 -15.82 -2.96 -13.67
N HIS A 39 -15.11 -3.51 -12.69
CA HIS A 39 -15.36 -4.84 -12.18
C HIS A 39 -15.81 -4.75 -10.72
N ASN A 40 -17.12 -4.94 -10.55
CA ASN A 40 -17.78 -5.13 -9.26
C ASN A 40 -17.21 -6.35 -8.52
N ALA A 41 -17.18 -6.26 -7.20
CA ALA A 41 -16.71 -7.27 -6.24
C ALA A 41 -17.25 -8.69 -6.51
N PRO A 42 -16.46 -9.75 -6.22
CA PRO A 42 -16.91 -11.12 -6.43
C PRO A 42 -17.85 -11.58 -5.30
N VAL A 43 -19.06 -11.98 -5.69
CA VAL A 43 -19.99 -12.79 -4.88
C VAL A 43 -19.59 -14.26 -4.94
N ASN A 44 -19.64 -14.93 -3.78
CA ASN A 44 -19.43 -16.36 -3.55
C ASN A 44 -20.15 -17.28 -4.59
N PRO A 45 -19.50 -18.32 -5.15
CA PRO A 45 -20.21 -19.28 -6.00
C PRO A 45 -20.72 -20.48 -5.18
N THR A 46 -22.04 -20.71 -5.19
CA THR A 46 -22.63 -22.05 -4.99
C THR A 46 -23.14 -22.56 -6.35
N PRO A 47 -22.87 -23.81 -6.76
CA PRO A 47 -23.10 -24.23 -8.14
C PRO A 47 -24.51 -24.78 -8.34
N THR A 48 -25.16 -24.50 -9.48
CA THR A 48 -26.36 -25.19 -9.99
C THR A 48 -26.51 -24.89 -11.50
N PRO A 49 -27.02 -25.82 -12.34
CA PRO A 49 -26.44 -26.13 -13.65
C PRO A 49 -27.04 -25.36 -14.84
N ALA A 50 -26.35 -25.49 -15.97
CA ALA A 50 -26.69 -24.92 -17.28
C ALA A 50 -28.08 -25.35 -17.81
N PRO A 51 -28.69 -24.49 -18.63
CA PRO A 51 -29.52 -24.96 -19.73
C PRO A 51 -29.08 -24.42 -21.10
N ASP A 52 -29.46 -25.23 -22.08
CA ASP A 52 -29.21 -25.19 -23.52
C ASP A 52 -29.99 -24.07 -24.25
N GLU A 53 -29.54 -23.77 -25.47
CA GLU A 53 -30.00 -22.74 -26.40
C GLU A 53 -31.49 -22.89 -26.81
N THR A 54 -32.23 -21.79 -27.04
CA THR A 54 -32.79 -21.39 -28.37
C THR A 54 -33.83 -20.24 -28.34
N GLU A 55 -33.65 -19.34 -29.32
CA GLU A 55 -34.62 -18.59 -30.15
C GLU A 55 -35.38 -17.31 -29.66
N THR A 56 -35.13 -16.26 -30.45
CA THR A 56 -35.83 -14.96 -30.59
C THR A 56 -37.12 -15.09 -31.42
N PRO A 57 -38.17 -14.26 -31.19
CA PRO A 57 -38.46 -13.18 -32.15
C PRO A 57 -38.97 -11.86 -31.52
N ALA A 58 -38.76 -10.74 -32.23
CA ALA A 58 -39.46 -9.44 -32.15
C ALA A 58 -40.32 -9.27 -33.44
N PRO A 59 -41.11 -8.19 -33.70
CA PRO A 59 -41.35 -6.89 -33.01
C PRO A 59 -42.89 -6.62 -32.80
N THR A 60 -43.48 -5.47 -32.40
CA THR A 60 -43.37 -4.06 -32.87
C THR A 60 -44.24 -3.08 -32.01
N ASP A 61 -43.83 -1.79 -31.96
CA ASP A 61 -44.59 -0.51 -31.88
C ASP A 61 -45.55 -0.18 -30.69
N GLU A 62 -45.73 1.04 -30.15
CA GLU A 62 -45.39 2.44 -30.51
C GLU A 62 -45.69 3.41 -29.30
N TRP A 63 -45.01 4.57 -29.28
CA TRP A 63 -45.41 5.93 -28.79
C TRP A 63 -45.53 6.36 -27.29
N THR A 64 -44.46 7.04 -26.82
CA THR A 64 -44.22 8.41 -26.24
C THR A 64 -45.29 9.33 -25.56
N PRO A 65 -44.87 10.37 -24.78
CA PRO A 65 -45.38 10.75 -23.44
C PRO A 65 -45.93 12.20 -23.30
N ASP A 66 -46.37 12.58 -22.09
CA ASP A 66 -46.28 13.91 -21.40
C ASP A 66 -47.18 13.84 -20.12
N THR A 67 -47.12 14.61 -19.02
CA THR A 67 -46.70 15.99 -18.75
C THR A 67 -46.59 16.22 -17.22
N GLU A 68 -45.80 17.21 -16.82
CA GLU A 68 -45.76 17.91 -15.51
C GLU A 68 -46.94 18.91 -15.36
N PRO A 69 -47.23 19.43 -14.13
CA PRO A 69 -47.02 20.88 -13.96
C PRO A 69 -46.57 21.36 -12.55
N GLU A 70 -45.94 22.54 -12.55
CA GLU A 70 -45.50 23.39 -11.42
C GLU A 70 -46.56 24.41 -10.94
N GLN A 71 -46.36 24.87 -9.67
CA GLN A 71 -46.63 26.22 -9.09
C GLN A 71 -48.08 26.67 -8.82
N ASP A 72 -48.45 27.53 -7.85
CA ASP A 72 -47.83 28.43 -6.83
C ASP A 72 -48.99 28.91 -5.88
N SER A 73 -48.69 29.36 -4.65
CA SER A 73 -49.34 30.48 -3.90
C SER A 73 -49.18 30.39 -2.36
N ALA A 74 -48.51 31.38 -1.76
CA ALA A 74 -48.65 31.81 -0.34
C ALA A 74 -49.53 33.11 -0.28
N PRO A 75 -49.64 33.92 0.81
CA PRO A 75 -49.38 33.78 2.27
C PRO A 75 -50.54 34.34 3.16
N ILE A 76 -50.59 34.11 4.49
CA ILE A 76 -51.18 35.05 5.51
C ILE A 76 -50.49 34.87 6.89
N GLU A 77 -50.19 35.99 7.55
CA GLU A 77 -49.49 36.18 8.83
C GLU A 77 -50.35 36.06 10.12
N ASP A 78 -49.60 35.98 11.24
CA ASP A 78 -49.76 36.67 12.54
C ASP A 78 -50.72 36.15 13.63
N SER A 79 -50.14 35.70 14.76
CA SER A 79 -50.32 36.31 16.10
C SER A 79 -49.70 35.44 17.20
N ALA A 80 -48.66 35.96 17.86
CA ALA A 80 -48.19 35.50 19.17
C ALA A 80 -49.11 35.99 20.31
N PRO A 81 -48.95 35.47 21.54
CA PRO A 81 -48.28 36.34 22.51
C PRO A 81 -47.29 35.64 23.45
N VAL A 82 -46.44 36.52 23.99
CA VAL A 82 -45.32 36.37 24.93
C VAL A 82 -45.77 35.98 26.33
N ALA A 83 -44.98 35.14 27.01
CA ALA A 83 -44.88 35.09 28.47
C ALA A 83 -43.41 34.88 28.90
N GLU A 84 -42.91 35.77 29.76
CA GLU A 84 -41.58 35.79 30.39
C GLU A 84 -41.58 35.06 31.77
N PRO A 85 -40.41 34.83 32.42
CA PRO A 85 -40.09 33.61 33.15
C PRO A 85 -40.00 33.75 34.68
N ALA A 86 -39.82 32.62 35.38
CA ALA A 86 -39.30 32.55 36.76
C ALA A 86 -38.80 31.12 37.12
N PRO A 87 -37.94 30.97 38.16
CA PRO A 87 -36.70 30.19 38.06
C PRO A 87 -36.60 28.95 38.99
N ASP A 88 -35.45 28.27 38.85
CA ASP A 88 -34.78 27.35 39.78
C ASP A 88 -35.48 26.04 40.17
N ALA A 89 -35.06 24.97 39.50
CA ALA A 89 -34.92 23.66 40.13
C ALA A 89 -33.54 23.09 39.77
N GLU A 90 -32.71 23.05 40.80
CA GLU A 90 -31.37 22.46 40.91
C GLU A 90 -31.36 21.02 40.38
N ALA A 91 -30.56 20.76 39.34
CA ALA A 91 -30.30 19.43 38.79
C ALA A 91 -28.82 19.06 39.01
N GLU A 92 -28.61 17.85 39.55
CA GLU A 92 -27.34 17.15 39.72
C GLU A 92 -26.47 17.11 38.45
N PRO A 93 -25.14 16.95 38.57
CA PRO A 93 -24.22 17.17 37.47
C PRO A 93 -24.36 16.06 36.43
N GLU A 94 -24.95 16.42 35.29
CA GLU A 94 -24.89 15.63 34.07
C GLU A 94 -23.43 15.65 33.58
N ALA A 95 -22.88 14.46 33.36
CA ALA A 95 -21.50 14.25 32.96
C ALA A 95 -21.19 15.07 31.70
N ALA A 96 -20.12 15.87 31.76
CA ALA A 96 -19.61 16.62 30.63
C ALA A 96 -19.38 15.68 29.43
N PRO A 97 -19.74 16.08 28.20
CA PRO A 97 -19.30 15.34 27.03
C PRO A 97 -17.77 15.40 27.04
N GLU A 98 -17.15 14.23 26.96
CA GLU A 98 -15.72 14.07 26.76
C GLU A 98 -15.29 15.01 25.64
N ALA A 99 -14.37 15.90 25.97
CA ALA A 99 -13.81 16.85 25.03
C ALA A 99 -13.34 16.08 23.79
N GLU A 100 -13.98 16.33 22.65
CA GLU A 100 -13.48 15.87 21.37
C GLU A 100 -12.04 16.36 21.24
N ALA A 101 -11.11 15.41 21.24
CA ALA A 101 -9.71 15.70 21.01
C ALA A 101 -9.59 16.38 19.64
N SER A 102 -9.09 17.61 19.67
CA SER A 102 -8.77 18.42 18.49
C SER A 102 -7.74 17.69 17.58
N PRO A 103 -7.64 18.01 16.28
CA PRO A 103 -6.87 17.28 15.25
C PRO A 103 -5.33 17.45 15.36
N ALA A 104 -4.79 17.37 16.57
CA ALA A 104 -3.36 17.52 16.88
C ALA A 104 -2.63 16.17 17.04
N ASP A 105 -3.20 15.05 16.59
CA ASP A 105 -2.56 13.73 16.69
C ASP A 105 -1.67 13.44 15.46
N LEU A 106 -0.71 14.34 15.24
CA LEU A 106 0.38 14.16 14.27
C LEU A 106 1.57 13.54 15.01
N SER A 107 1.46 12.24 15.28
CA SER A 107 2.51 11.21 15.33
C SER A 107 2.04 10.15 16.34
N ALA A 108 1.57 9.00 15.83
CA ALA A 108 1.41 7.86 16.71
C ALA A 108 2.83 7.41 17.09
N ILE A 109 3.11 7.37 18.40
CA ILE A 109 4.44 7.04 18.93
C ILE A 109 4.95 5.75 18.25
N ALA A 110 6.11 5.85 17.59
CA ALA A 110 6.76 4.70 16.97
C ALA A 110 7.03 3.61 18.04
N PRO A 111 6.94 2.32 17.68
CA PRO A 111 7.08 1.24 18.65
C PRO A 111 8.51 1.15 19.19
N ASP A 112 8.68 0.56 20.38
CA ASP A 112 10.00 0.14 20.87
C ASP A 112 10.41 -1.15 20.14
N ALA A 113 11.38 -1.05 19.23
CA ALA A 113 11.79 -2.11 18.31
C ALA A 113 13.31 -2.09 18.06
N SER A 114 13.89 -3.18 17.52
CA SER A 114 15.34 -3.24 17.25
C SER A 114 15.79 -2.26 16.17
N PHE A 115 14.90 -1.92 15.23
CA PHE A 115 15.06 -0.84 14.29
C PHE A 115 13.78 -0.01 14.21
N VAL A 116 13.94 1.31 14.26
CA VAL A 116 12.88 2.30 14.06
C VAL A 116 13.48 3.49 13.30
N GLU A 117 12.78 3.97 12.29
CA GLU A 117 13.07 5.24 11.62
C GLU A 117 11.81 6.12 11.64
N ASP A 118 11.97 7.34 12.14
CA ASP A 118 10.89 8.34 12.41
C ASP A 118 11.01 9.62 11.56
N PHE A 119 11.94 9.64 10.60
CA PHE A 119 12.08 10.65 9.55
C PHE A 119 12.19 12.11 10.07
N THR A 120 12.85 12.30 11.21
CA THR A 120 12.99 13.60 11.89
C THR A 120 14.00 14.56 11.26
N THR A 121 14.86 14.10 10.34
CA THR A 121 15.84 14.93 9.63
C THR A 121 15.33 15.33 8.23
N ASN A 122 14.96 16.61 8.06
CA ASN A 122 14.50 17.09 6.75
C ASN A 122 15.54 16.85 5.64
N ALA A 123 15.08 16.34 4.50
CA ALA A 123 15.88 16.03 3.33
C ALA A 123 15.09 16.35 2.04
N VAL A 124 15.64 17.22 1.19
CA VAL A 124 15.06 17.42 -0.15
C VAL A 124 15.34 16.21 -1.05
N THR A 125 14.62 16.12 -2.16
CA THR A 125 14.86 15.10 -3.19
C THR A 125 16.33 15.05 -3.60
N GLY A 126 16.85 13.84 -3.75
CA GLY A 126 18.25 13.58 -4.08
C GLY A 126 19.21 13.54 -2.89
N LEU A 127 18.79 13.96 -1.69
CA LEU A 127 19.61 13.92 -0.47
C LEU A 127 19.21 12.84 0.53
N VAL A 128 18.01 12.25 0.41
CA VAL A 128 17.46 11.31 1.40
C VAL A 128 18.41 10.17 1.73
N GLN A 129 18.96 9.45 0.74
CA GLN A 129 19.90 8.35 0.99
C GLN A 129 21.15 8.79 1.77
N SER A 130 21.66 9.99 1.50
CA SER A 130 22.87 10.48 2.16
C SER A 130 22.62 10.88 3.61
N LEU A 131 21.39 11.27 3.95
CA LEU A 131 20.98 11.68 5.30
C LEU A 131 20.42 10.51 6.10
N TYR A 132 19.91 9.47 5.43
CA TYR A 132 19.36 8.25 6.02
C TYR A 132 20.13 6.98 5.62
N PRO A 133 21.47 6.95 5.68
CA PRO A 133 22.25 5.81 5.18
C PRO A 133 22.05 4.53 5.99
N GLN A 134 21.48 4.64 7.20
CA GLN A 134 21.18 3.51 8.08
C GLN A 134 19.73 3.06 8.03
N SER A 135 18.90 3.73 7.24
CA SER A 135 17.44 3.53 7.27
C SER A 135 16.82 3.43 5.88
N TRP A 136 17.52 3.87 4.82
CA TRP A 136 16.97 3.90 3.48
C TRP A 136 17.98 3.55 2.39
N GLN A 137 17.66 2.52 1.62
CA GLN A 137 18.44 2.04 0.47
C GLN A 137 17.57 2.11 -0.79
N PRO A 138 17.56 3.26 -1.51
CA PRO A 138 16.74 3.42 -2.70
C PRO A 138 17.23 2.52 -3.84
N TYR A 139 16.29 2.10 -4.70
CA TYR A 139 16.66 1.55 -5.99
C TYR A 139 17.39 2.60 -6.84
N PRO A 140 18.39 2.21 -7.65
CA PRO A 140 19.01 3.14 -8.58
C PRO A 140 17.98 3.78 -9.51
N ASP A 141 18.15 5.07 -9.81
CA ASP A 141 17.34 5.77 -10.80
C ASP A 141 17.36 5.04 -12.17
N GLY A 142 16.20 4.94 -12.79
CA GLY A 142 15.99 4.20 -14.03
C GLY A 142 15.70 2.71 -13.85
N THR A 143 15.69 2.19 -12.61
CA THR A 143 15.36 0.78 -12.36
C THR A 143 13.94 0.48 -12.86
N SER A 144 13.79 -0.65 -13.57
CA SER A 144 12.55 -1.05 -14.27
C SER A 144 12.01 -0.01 -15.26
N GLY A 145 12.82 0.99 -15.65
CA GLY A 145 12.41 2.09 -16.53
C GLY A 145 11.42 3.08 -15.91
N ILE A 146 11.08 2.95 -14.62
CA ILE A 146 10.05 3.77 -13.97
C ILE A 146 10.49 4.38 -12.64
N TYR A 147 11.41 3.73 -11.91
CA TYR A 147 11.78 4.17 -10.57
C TYR A 147 12.87 5.23 -10.64
N ALA A 148 12.63 6.37 -10.00
CA ALA A 148 13.63 7.42 -9.81
C ALA A 148 13.47 8.04 -8.42
N PRO A 149 13.74 7.27 -7.34
CA PRO A 149 13.55 7.74 -5.97
C PRO A 149 14.35 9.00 -5.65
N SER A 150 15.47 9.27 -6.35
CA SER A 150 16.21 10.53 -6.18
C SER A 150 15.40 11.77 -6.59
N LYS A 151 14.32 11.60 -7.35
CA LYS A 151 13.47 12.68 -7.88
C LYS A 151 12.10 12.74 -7.21
N THR A 152 11.69 11.69 -6.51
CA THR A 152 10.34 11.56 -5.96
C THR A 152 10.32 11.50 -4.43
N VAL A 153 11.39 11.05 -3.78
CA VAL A 153 11.44 10.87 -2.32
C VAL A 153 12.10 12.07 -1.64
N SER A 154 11.41 12.62 -0.66
CA SER A 154 11.90 13.65 0.27
C SER A 154 11.53 13.29 1.70
N VAL A 155 12.05 14.04 2.67
CA VAL A 155 11.67 13.96 4.08
C VAL A 155 11.42 15.36 4.60
N HIS A 156 10.26 15.57 5.22
CA HIS A 156 9.93 16.82 5.89
C HIS A 156 8.85 16.57 6.93
N ASP A 157 8.76 17.45 7.93
CA ASP A 157 7.67 17.44 8.92
C ASP A 157 7.46 16.09 9.62
N GLY A 158 8.54 15.32 9.81
CA GLY A 158 8.51 14.01 10.47
C GLY A 158 7.98 12.87 9.59
N VAL A 159 7.93 13.03 8.25
CA VAL A 159 7.51 11.96 7.34
C VAL A 159 8.48 11.82 6.16
N MET A 160 8.67 10.60 5.68
CA MET A 160 9.11 10.36 4.31
C MET A 160 7.92 10.65 3.38
N ASP A 161 8.13 11.52 2.40
CA ASP A 161 7.15 11.89 1.38
C ASP A 161 7.62 11.42 0.00
N VAL A 162 6.79 10.60 -0.64
CA VAL A 162 6.95 10.20 -2.03
C VAL A 162 5.93 10.94 -2.91
N ALA A 163 6.43 11.88 -3.73
CA ALA A 163 5.61 12.65 -4.66
C ALA A 163 5.09 11.77 -5.82
N LEU A 164 3.78 11.79 -6.03
CA LEU A 164 3.04 11.02 -7.04
C LEU A 164 2.61 11.90 -8.23
N GLY A 165 2.27 11.27 -9.36
CA GLY A 165 1.87 11.99 -10.57
C GLY A 165 2.99 12.80 -11.24
N THR A 166 4.25 12.54 -10.88
CA THR A 166 5.45 13.23 -11.40
C THR A 166 6.01 12.61 -12.69
N GLY A 167 5.46 11.48 -13.12
CA GLY A 167 5.96 10.66 -14.22
C GLY A 167 7.07 9.67 -13.83
N ALA A 168 7.50 9.67 -12.57
CA ALA A 168 8.43 8.70 -11.98
C ALA A 168 7.82 8.04 -10.74
N GLY A 169 8.20 6.80 -10.48
CA GLY A 169 7.86 6.06 -9.26
C GLY A 169 9.03 6.03 -8.27
N ALA A 170 8.83 5.35 -7.15
CA ALA A 170 9.89 5.10 -6.17
C ALA A 170 9.89 3.64 -5.73
N ALA A 171 11.07 3.14 -5.39
CA ALA A 171 11.25 1.85 -4.75
C ALA A 171 12.51 1.89 -3.90
N GLY A 172 12.53 1.13 -2.81
CA GLY A 172 13.72 0.97 -1.98
C GLY A 172 13.44 0.24 -0.68
N THR A 173 14.53 -0.15 -0.04
CA THR A 173 14.56 -1.01 1.15
C THR A 173 14.78 -0.18 2.40
N PHE A 174 14.03 -0.49 3.46
CA PHE A 174 14.22 0.12 4.77
C PHE A 174 15.33 -0.58 5.55
N GLY A 175 16.13 0.20 6.28
CA GLY A 175 17.25 -0.27 7.09
C GLY A 175 18.63 0.07 6.49
N SER A 176 19.65 -0.44 7.15
CA SER A 176 21.05 -0.18 6.79
C SER A 176 21.50 -1.08 5.64
N SER A 177 22.59 -0.71 4.97
CA SER A 177 23.19 -1.55 3.92
C SER A 177 23.55 -2.96 4.39
N ASP A 178 23.80 -3.12 5.69
CA ASP A 178 24.34 -4.34 6.26
C ASP A 178 23.26 -5.23 6.89
N GLY A 179 22.16 -4.64 7.40
CA GLY A 179 21.14 -5.36 8.18
C GLY A 179 19.72 -5.36 7.57
N ALA A 180 19.53 -4.82 6.36
CA ALA A 180 18.21 -4.74 5.75
C ALA A 180 17.83 -5.94 4.87
N TRP A 181 18.74 -6.89 4.65
CA TRP A 181 18.57 -8.00 3.69
C TRP A 181 18.59 -9.39 4.34
N ASP A 182 18.82 -9.50 5.65
CA ASP A 182 19.05 -10.76 6.33
C ASP A 182 17.97 -11.15 7.33
N HIS A 183 16.81 -10.47 7.32
CA HIS A 183 15.72 -10.78 8.22
C HIS A 183 15.16 -12.19 7.97
N VAL A 184 15.06 -12.99 9.04
CA VAL A 184 14.44 -14.32 9.04
C VAL A 184 13.45 -14.39 10.19
N GLY A 185 12.25 -13.83 9.97
CA GLY A 185 11.23 -13.67 11.00
C GLY A 185 11.24 -12.29 11.65
N GLY A 186 10.34 -12.13 12.62
CA GLY A 186 10.15 -10.90 13.38
C GLY A 186 8.90 -10.12 12.98
N SER A 187 8.77 -8.92 13.51
CA SER A 187 7.69 -7.99 13.17
C SER A 187 8.18 -6.90 12.21
N PHE A 188 7.36 -6.55 11.23
CA PHE A 188 7.60 -5.46 10.27
C PHE A 188 6.40 -4.55 10.30
N SER A 189 6.62 -3.26 10.53
CA SER A 189 5.51 -2.31 10.65
C SER A 189 5.82 -1.01 9.95
N VAL A 190 4.76 -0.41 9.43
CA VAL A 190 4.80 0.90 8.81
C VAL A 190 3.53 1.67 9.15
N ARG A 191 3.70 2.95 9.48
CA ARG A 191 2.57 3.88 9.55
C ARG A 191 2.56 4.76 8.31
N ALA A 192 1.53 4.62 7.50
CA ALA A 192 1.45 5.27 6.19
C ALA A 192 0.04 5.81 5.89
N LYS A 193 -0.01 6.80 4.99
CA LYS A 193 -1.23 7.28 4.32
C LYS A 193 -0.89 7.82 2.93
N ALA A 194 -1.91 7.99 2.08
CA ALA A 194 -1.78 8.66 0.80
C ALA A 194 -2.78 9.81 0.65
N THR A 195 -2.30 10.96 0.16
CA THR A 195 -3.12 12.13 -0.18
C THR A 195 -3.15 12.29 -1.70
N GLY A 196 -4.30 12.04 -2.35
CA GLY A 196 -4.39 12.01 -3.82
C GLY A 196 -3.78 10.74 -4.43
N GLY A 197 -3.27 10.82 -5.66
CA GLY A 197 -2.62 9.68 -6.31
C GLY A 197 -3.56 8.66 -6.98
N ASP A 198 -4.83 9.00 -7.17
CA ASP A 198 -5.85 8.10 -7.74
C ASP A 198 -5.37 7.47 -9.06
N GLY A 199 -5.64 6.17 -9.21
CA GLY A 199 -5.15 5.36 -10.32
C GLY A 199 -3.72 4.84 -10.15
N ASN A 200 -3.02 5.25 -9.09
CA ASN A 200 -1.74 4.69 -8.65
C ASN A 200 -1.94 3.86 -7.36
N GLY A 201 -0.91 3.15 -6.92
CA GLY A 201 -0.92 2.35 -5.71
C GLY A 201 0.48 2.09 -5.19
N ALA A 202 0.55 1.61 -3.96
CA ALA A 202 1.80 1.21 -3.32
C ALA A 202 1.72 -0.25 -2.86
N ALA A 203 2.87 -0.93 -2.88
CA ALA A 203 3.08 -2.24 -2.28
C ALA A 203 4.24 -2.13 -1.29
N PHE A 204 3.96 -2.33 0.00
CA PHE A 204 4.99 -2.59 1.01
C PHE A 204 5.18 -4.10 1.10
N MET A 205 6.42 -4.57 1.12
CA MET A 205 6.71 -5.97 0.87
C MET A 205 7.85 -6.50 1.73
N LEU A 206 7.71 -7.75 2.14
CA LEU A 206 8.83 -8.64 2.44
C LEU A 206 9.15 -9.40 1.16
N TRP A 207 10.29 -9.07 0.57
CA TRP A 207 10.76 -9.71 -0.65
C TRP A 207 12.02 -10.55 -0.36
N PRO A 208 12.16 -11.75 -0.93
CA PRO A 208 13.26 -12.63 -0.59
C PRO A 208 14.57 -12.08 -1.14
N THR A 209 15.61 -12.10 -0.32
CA THR A 209 16.94 -11.57 -0.67
C THR A 209 17.58 -12.33 -1.82
N SER A 210 17.22 -13.60 -2.02
CA SER A 210 17.60 -14.40 -3.19
C SER A 210 17.06 -13.86 -4.51
N ASN A 211 16.01 -13.03 -4.47
CA ASN A 211 15.18 -12.61 -5.61
C ASN A 211 14.49 -13.77 -6.35
N VAL A 212 14.28 -14.90 -5.68
CA VAL A 212 13.46 -16.00 -6.19
C VAL A 212 12.07 -15.86 -5.60
N TRP A 213 11.05 -15.60 -6.44
CA TRP A 213 9.68 -15.38 -5.97
C TRP A 213 9.14 -16.54 -5.11
N ALA A 214 9.44 -17.77 -5.50
CA ALA A 214 9.05 -18.97 -4.74
C ALA A 214 9.73 -19.11 -3.36
N ASP A 215 10.72 -18.28 -3.02
CA ASP A 215 11.25 -18.22 -1.66
C ASP A 215 10.32 -17.46 -0.70
N GLY A 216 9.24 -16.87 -1.22
CA GLY A 216 8.15 -16.25 -0.50
C GLY A 216 8.08 -14.74 -0.75
N GLU A 217 6.92 -14.24 -1.19
CA GLU A 217 6.63 -12.81 -1.23
C GLU A 217 5.42 -12.54 -0.36
N ILE A 218 5.52 -11.47 0.44
CA ILE A 218 4.42 -10.99 1.28
C ILE A 218 4.28 -9.50 1.03
N ASP A 219 3.14 -9.10 0.48
CA ASP A 219 2.79 -7.70 0.25
C ASP A 219 1.74 -7.25 1.27
N PHE A 220 2.14 -6.33 2.15
CA PHE A 220 1.23 -5.71 3.10
C PHE A 220 1.77 -4.38 3.68
N PRO A 221 1.03 -3.26 3.52
CA PRO A 221 -0.18 -3.10 2.71
C PRO A 221 0.13 -2.99 1.22
N GLU A 222 -0.79 -3.50 0.39
CA GLU A 222 -0.77 -3.27 -1.06
C GLU A 222 -2.15 -2.85 -1.59
N GLY A 223 -2.19 -1.87 -2.48
CA GLY A 223 -3.40 -1.53 -3.23
C GLY A 223 -3.35 -0.16 -3.88
N ASN A 224 -4.33 0.11 -4.73
CA ASN A 224 -4.61 1.42 -5.29
C ASN A 224 -5.00 2.44 -4.20
N PHE A 225 -4.66 3.71 -4.38
CA PHE A 225 -4.88 4.74 -3.36
C PHE A 225 -6.35 5.18 -3.21
N GLU A 226 -7.16 4.97 -4.26
CA GLU A 226 -8.62 5.15 -4.25
C GLU A 226 -9.38 3.98 -3.60
N ASP A 227 -8.70 2.85 -3.38
CA ASP A 227 -9.28 1.62 -2.83
C ASP A 227 -8.79 1.36 -1.40
N SER A 228 -9.27 0.26 -0.81
CA SER A 228 -8.76 -0.28 0.45
C SER A 228 -7.53 -1.16 0.19
N PRO A 229 -6.39 -0.95 0.89
CA PRO A 229 -5.27 -1.86 0.78
C PRO A 229 -5.61 -3.26 1.29
N SER A 230 -4.87 -4.25 0.83
CA SER A 230 -5.01 -5.66 1.21
C SER A 230 -3.64 -6.27 1.56
N VAL A 231 -3.70 -7.44 2.18
CA VAL A 231 -2.61 -8.42 2.23
C VAL A 231 -2.62 -9.21 0.92
N PHE A 232 -1.45 -9.46 0.35
CA PHE A 232 -1.22 -10.54 -0.61
C PHE A 232 -0.08 -11.43 -0.12
N HIS A 233 -0.41 -12.66 0.29
CA HIS A 233 0.56 -13.67 0.71
C HIS A 233 0.71 -14.66 -0.43
N HIS A 234 1.82 -14.58 -1.16
CA HIS A 234 2.05 -15.33 -2.39
C HIS A 234 2.45 -16.78 -2.13
N SER A 235 2.05 -17.68 -3.04
CA SER A 235 2.44 -19.09 -2.97
C SER A 235 3.94 -19.24 -3.16
N MET A 236 4.55 -20.13 -2.36
CA MET A 236 5.95 -20.52 -2.49
C MET A 236 6.14 -21.72 -3.43
N THR A 237 5.09 -22.13 -4.16
CA THR A 237 5.19 -23.21 -5.14
C THR A 237 5.77 -22.68 -6.45
N PRO A 238 6.93 -23.19 -6.94
CA PRO A 238 7.52 -22.70 -8.18
C PRO A 238 6.57 -22.78 -9.38
N GLY A 239 6.42 -21.66 -10.09
CA GLY A 239 5.51 -21.50 -11.22
C GLY A 239 4.05 -21.21 -10.86
N LYS A 240 3.72 -21.07 -9.58
CA LYS A 240 2.38 -20.76 -9.05
C LYS A 240 2.38 -19.53 -8.15
N GLU A 241 3.43 -18.74 -8.17
CA GLU A 241 3.66 -17.65 -7.22
C GLU A 241 2.59 -16.55 -7.31
N ALA A 242 1.90 -16.41 -8.44
CA ALA A 242 0.76 -15.49 -8.58
C ALA A 242 -0.53 -15.95 -7.83
N GLU A 243 -0.62 -17.24 -7.46
CA GLU A 243 -1.64 -17.74 -6.53
C GLU A 243 -1.32 -17.20 -5.13
N ARG A 244 -2.32 -16.67 -4.43
CA ARG A 244 -2.12 -15.95 -3.17
C ARG A 244 -3.33 -15.99 -2.26
N VAL A 245 -3.09 -15.90 -0.95
CA VAL A 245 -4.13 -15.52 0.01
C VAL A 245 -4.27 -14.00 -0.03
N GLN A 246 -5.51 -13.52 -0.12
CA GLN A 246 -5.82 -12.10 -0.05
C GLN A 246 -6.70 -11.81 1.18
N LEU A 247 -6.29 -10.84 2.00
CA LEU A 247 -7.06 -10.37 3.15
C LEU A 247 -7.28 -8.87 3.02
N GLY A 248 -8.54 -8.43 2.93
CA GLY A 248 -8.86 -7.00 2.87
C GLY A 248 -8.67 -6.33 4.23
N THR A 249 -8.11 -5.13 4.25
CA THR A 249 -7.97 -4.35 5.49
C THR A 249 -9.28 -3.70 5.92
N GLY A 250 -10.10 -3.28 4.95
CA GLY A 250 -11.32 -2.50 5.18
C GLY A 250 -11.06 -1.05 5.59
N VAL A 251 -9.80 -0.61 5.59
CA VAL A 251 -9.41 0.78 5.87
C VAL A 251 -9.13 1.54 4.58
N SER A 252 -8.96 2.85 4.67
CA SER A 252 -8.65 3.70 3.52
C SER A 252 -7.20 4.17 3.58
N TRP A 253 -6.53 4.31 2.43
CA TRP A 253 -5.25 5.01 2.38
C TRP A 253 -5.35 6.48 2.80
N ARG A 254 -6.55 7.07 2.87
CA ARG A 254 -6.73 8.50 3.16
C ARG A 254 -6.46 8.87 4.62
N ASP A 255 -6.47 7.89 5.51
CA ASP A 255 -6.20 8.06 6.92
C ASP A 255 -4.86 7.41 7.29
N TRP A 256 -4.30 7.84 8.42
CA TRP A 256 -3.10 7.21 8.96
C TRP A 256 -3.44 5.85 9.55
N HIS A 257 -2.79 4.80 9.05
CA HIS A 257 -2.93 3.45 9.58
C HIS A 257 -1.57 2.84 9.86
N THR A 258 -1.51 2.02 10.90
CA THR A 258 -0.35 1.18 11.22
C THR A 258 -0.59 -0.22 10.70
N TYR A 259 0.20 -0.63 9.73
CA TYR A 259 0.16 -1.96 9.14
C TYR A 259 1.30 -2.78 9.70
N LYS A 260 1.02 -4.02 10.10
CA LYS A 260 1.99 -4.91 10.73
C LYS A 260 1.92 -6.33 10.21
N VAL A 261 3.09 -6.87 9.89
CA VAL A 261 3.35 -8.27 9.62
C VAL A 261 4.12 -8.85 10.81
N ASP A 262 3.59 -9.91 11.41
CA ASP A 262 4.28 -10.73 12.42
C ASP A 262 4.61 -12.09 11.79
N TRP A 263 5.90 -12.36 11.56
CA TRP A 263 6.38 -13.53 10.84
C TRP A 263 7.19 -14.46 11.76
N VAL A 264 6.70 -15.69 11.92
CA VAL A 264 7.40 -16.80 12.57
C VAL A 264 7.86 -17.78 11.47
N PRO A 265 9.18 -17.88 11.19
CA PRO A 265 9.70 -18.65 10.05
C PRO A 265 9.21 -20.09 10.01
N GLY A 266 8.66 -20.50 8.86
CA GLY A 266 8.13 -21.84 8.62
C GLY A 266 6.87 -22.22 9.42
N GLU A 267 6.33 -21.32 10.24
CA GLU A 267 5.18 -21.59 11.11
C GLU A 267 3.96 -20.73 10.76
N SER A 268 4.10 -19.41 10.82
CA SER A 268 2.96 -18.52 10.55
C SER A 268 3.37 -17.10 10.15
N VAL A 269 2.45 -16.43 9.45
CA VAL A 269 2.47 -14.97 9.26
C VAL A 269 1.12 -14.42 9.71
N THR A 270 1.13 -13.45 10.62
CA THR A 270 -0.07 -12.76 11.11
C THR A 270 -0.07 -11.31 10.65
N TYR A 271 -1.21 -10.88 10.14
CA TYR A 271 -1.40 -9.54 9.58
C TYR A 271 -2.33 -8.74 10.47
N SER A 272 -1.98 -7.48 10.75
CA SER A 272 -2.84 -6.57 11.51
C SER A 272 -2.80 -5.13 11.01
N VAL A 273 -3.91 -4.43 11.21
CA VAL A 273 -4.04 -2.98 11.01
C VAL A 273 -4.52 -2.35 12.29
N ASP A 274 -3.84 -1.31 12.75
CA ASP A 274 -4.16 -0.57 13.99
C ASP A 274 -4.36 -1.49 15.21
N GLY A 275 -3.52 -2.52 15.30
CA GLY A 275 -3.57 -3.53 16.36
C GLY A 275 -4.69 -4.57 16.24
N LYS A 276 -5.54 -4.49 15.21
CA LYS A 276 -6.57 -5.50 14.92
C LYS A 276 -6.04 -6.53 13.93
N VAL A 277 -6.05 -7.80 14.34
CA VAL A 277 -5.68 -8.94 13.48
C VAL A 277 -6.69 -9.09 12.33
N LEU A 278 -6.18 -9.13 11.10
CA LEU A 278 -6.94 -9.46 9.90
C LEU A 278 -7.02 -10.98 9.69
N GLY A 279 -5.91 -11.67 9.94
CA GLY A 279 -5.81 -13.11 9.80
C GLY A 279 -4.38 -13.62 9.98
N THR A 280 -4.26 -14.95 10.08
CA THR A 280 -2.99 -15.67 10.19
C THR A 280 -2.93 -16.74 9.11
N VAL A 281 -1.83 -16.76 8.36
CA VAL A 281 -1.53 -17.76 7.33
C VAL A 281 -0.45 -18.70 7.87
N THR A 282 -0.65 -20.02 7.73
CA THR A 282 0.25 -21.07 8.26
C THR A 282 0.79 -22.00 7.17
N HIS A 283 0.74 -21.57 5.92
CA HIS A 283 1.30 -22.25 4.75
C HIS A 283 2.02 -21.22 3.88
N ASP A 284 2.91 -21.66 2.98
CA ASP A 284 3.75 -20.77 2.19
C ASP A 284 4.50 -19.75 3.08
N VAL A 285 4.91 -20.18 4.28
CA VAL A 285 5.58 -19.32 5.26
C VAL A 285 7.09 -19.33 4.99
N PRO A 286 7.70 -18.18 4.69
CA PRO A 286 9.11 -18.14 4.32
C PRO A 286 10.03 -18.57 5.47
N THR A 287 11.21 -19.09 5.11
CA THR A 287 12.28 -19.50 6.06
C THR A 287 13.65 -18.96 5.68
N THR A 288 13.72 -18.18 4.61
CA THR A 288 14.95 -17.61 4.05
C THR A 288 15.03 -16.11 4.33
N PRO A 289 16.21 -15.49 4.18
CA PRO A 289 16.38 -14.05 4.31
C PRO A 289 15.45 -13.21 3.42
N HIS A 290 14.79 -12.21 4.00
CA HIS A 290 13.96 -11.22 3.32
C HIS A 290 14.41 -9.79 3.64
N ARG A 291 13.93 -8.85 2.82
CA ARG A 291 14.08 -7.41 3.04
C ARG A 291 12.73 -6.73 3.12
N PHE A 292 12.60 -5.75 4.02
CA PHE A 292 11.41 -4.90 4.09
C PHE A 292 11.57 -3.68 3.20
N MET A 293 10.69 -3.54 2.22
CA MET A 293 10.81 -2.51 1.19
C MET A 293 9.44 -2.03 0.72
N PHE A 294 9.40 -1.00 -0.12
CA PHE A 294 8.17 -0.63 -0.82
C PHE A 294 8.42 -0.28 -2.28
N GLN A 295 7.32 -0.25 -3.05
CA GLN A 295 7.27 0.24 -4.42
C GLN A 295 6.02 1.08 -4.64
N VAL A 296 6.12 2.11 -5.48
CA VAL A 296 4.98 2.93 -5.96
C VAL A 296 5.14 3.24 -7.44
N GLY A 297 4.02 3.20 -8.17
CA GLY A 297 3.98 3.41 -9.62
C GLY A 297 4.32 4.82 -10.08
N ASN A 298 4.51 5.00 -11.39
CA ASN A 298 4.83 6.28 -12.03
C ASN A 298 3.67 6.93 -12.79
N TRP A 299 2.45 6.47 -12.55
CA TRP A 299 1.21 6.88 -13.21
C TRP A 299 0.20 7.43 -12.18
N GLY A 300 -1.04 7.60 -12.59
CA GLY A 300 -2.11 8.14 -11.76
C GLY A 300 -2.03 9.66 -11.57
N GLU A 301 -2.97 10.17 -10.78
CA GLU A 301 -3.09 11.58 -10.46
C GLU A 301 -1.99 12.07 -9.51
N GLN A 302 -1.93 13.38 -9.30
CA GLN A 302 -1.00 13.98 -8.34
C GLN A 302 -1.38 13.64 -6.90
N GLY A 303 -0.37 13.55 -6.05
CA GLY A 303 -0.54 13.25 -4.64
C GLY A 303 0.77 12.92 -3.95
N ASN A 304 0.66 12.34 -2.77
CA ASN A 304 1.79 11.96 -1.93
C ASN A 304 1.49 10.64 -1.24
N LEU A 305 2.46 9.72 -1.20
CA LEU A 305 2.50 8.65 -0.21
C LEU A 305 3.37 9.14 0.95
N LEU A 306 2.78 9.22 2.14
CA LEU A 306 3.43 9.69 3.35
C LEU A 306 3.66 8.53 4.30
N ILE A 307 4.88 8.44 4.83
CA ILE A 307 5.31 7.41 5.77
C ILE A 307 5.83 8.13 7.02
N ASP A 308 5.14 7.94 8.14
CA ASP A 308 5.47 8.55 9.44
C ASP A 308 6.64 7.82 10.08
N TRP A 309 6.57 6.50 10.15
CA TRP A 309 7.67 5.69 10.64
C TRP A 309 7.64 4.28 10.06
N VAL A 310 8.78 3.63 10.10
CA VAL A 310 8.96 2.20 9.84
C VAL A 310 9.69 1.55 11.00
N SER A 311 9.37 0.29 11.28
CA SER A 311 10.05 -0.46 12.33
C SER A 311 10.18 -1.94 11.98
N THR A 312 11.27 -2.55 12.43
CA THR A 312 11.45 -4.00 12.39
C THR A 312 11.92 -4.52 13.74
N THR A 313 11.58 -5.78 14.04
CA THR A 313 12.08 -6.54 15.19
C THR A 313 12.70 -7.85 14.71
N GLU A 314 13.64 -8.39 15.48
CA GLU A 314 14.23 -9.72 15.27
C GLU A 314 13.97 -10.62 16.48
#